data_AF-A0A935SQA9-F1
#
_entry.id   AF-A0A935SQA9-F1
#
_cell.length_a   1.000
_cell.length_b   1.000
_cell.length_c   1.000
_cell.angle_alpha   90.00
_cell.angle_beta   90.00
_cell.angle_gamma   90.00
#
_symmetry.space_group_name_H-M   'P 1'
#
loop_
_entity.id
_entity.type
_entity.pdbx_description
1 polymer ?
#
loop_
_entity_poly.entity_id
_entity_poly.type
_entity_poly.pdbx_seq_one_letter_code
_entity_poly.pdbx_strand_id
1 'polypeptide(L)'
;MKKIILPLLILLIAGLGCSKFKELTGGTGGGGSSSSSSTAGADPKADISSAANKFIALQSFSAKMEGMGQTEIKSQVDYVAPDRFHVTYLGGTGAGIEMIMIGDQMYMKSGGKWTKSPGTAGSIPTLRDSFTEEGLKSLSEPKFDGEETVDGKPAYVYSFKNKTPKGDFGFNCKMWVGKQSGLPMKIYATYDNGVLKNMTVNYDTESKVTIEAPIQ
;
A
#
# COMPACT_ATOMS: atom_id res chain seq x y z
N MET A 1 -3.85 -32.67 30.44
CA MET A 1 -4.28 -31.30 30.04
C MET A 1 -3.09 -30.36 30.18
N LYS A 2 -2.31 -30.16 29.12
CA LYS A 2 -1.12 -29.28 29.12
C LYS A 2 -1.55 -27.88 28.67
N LYS A 3 -1.39 -26.89 29.54
CA LYS A 3 -1.63 -25.48 29.25
C LYS A 3 -0.54 -24.99 28.30
N ILE A 4 -0.89 -24.66 27.06
CA ILE A 4 0.01 -23.99 26.12
C ILE A 4 -0.12 -22.49 26.39
N ILE A 5 0.91 -21.91 27.01
CA ILE A 5 1.06 -20.47 27.18
C ILE A 5 1.58 -19.94 25.85
N LEU A 6 0.76 -19.15 25.16
CA LEU A 6 1.11 -18.45 23.93
C LEU A 6 1.91 -17.19 24.31
N PRO A 7 3.18 -17.04 23.90
CA PRO A 7 3.92 -15.82 24.18
C PRO A 7 3.46 -14.73 23.21
N LEU A 8 2.73 -13.75 23.76
CA LEU A 8 2.42 -12.48 23.13
C LEU A 8 3.75 -11.72 22.96
N LEU A 9 4.28 -11.71 21.74
CA LEU A 9 5.52 -11.02 21.39
C LEU A 9 5.23 -9.50 21.28
N ILE A 10 5.27 -8.81 22.41
CA ILE A 10 5.28 -7.34 22.49
C ILE A 10 6.67 -6.87 22.06
N LEU A 11 6.80 -6.35 20.83
CA LEU A 11 8.01 -5.69 20.36
C LEU A 11 7.95 -4.20 20.75
N LEU A 12 8.58 -3.85 21.86
CA LEU A 12 8.94 -2.47 22.21
C LEU A 12 9.99 -1.95 21.20
N ILE A 13 9.69 -0.87 20.50
CA ILE A 13 10.70 -0.10 19.76
C ILE A 13 10.82 1.26 20.44
N ALA A 14 11.92 1.40 21.19
CA ALA A 14 12.41 2.66 21.71
C ALA A 14 12.88 3.56 20.56
N GLY A 15 12.66 4.86 20.75
CA GLY A 15 12.85 5.88 19.73
C GLY A 15 14.29 6.10 19.29
N LEU A 16 14.41 6.49 18.02
CA LEU A 16 15.52 7.28 17.51
C LEU A 16 14.88 8.50 16.85
N GLY A 17 14.98 9.63 17.55
CA GLY A 17 14.61 10.93 17.03
C GLY A 17 15.62 11.37 15.96
N CYS A 18 15.11 11.78 14.80
CA CYS A 18 15.88 12.54 13.82
C CYS A 18 15.55 14.02 13.97
N SER A 19 16.25 14.67 14.90
CA SER A 19 16.66 16.06 14.71
C SER A 19 17.65 16.09 13.55
N LYS A 20 17.34 16.80 12.46
CA LYS A 20 18.25 17.60 11.60
C LYS A 20 17.44 18.14 10.41
N PHE A 21 16.67 19.16 10.72
CA PHE A 21 16.10 20.13 9.80
C PHE A 21 17.23 21.08 9.34
N LYS A 22 17.20 21.46 8.05
CA LYS A 22 18.10 22.40 7.34
C LYS A 22 19.54 21.94 7.11
N GLU A 23 19.79 21.49 5.89
CA GLU A 23 20.67 22.17 4.93
C GLU A 23 20.73 21.28 3.69
N LEU A 24 20.16 21.73 2.57
CA LEU A 24 20.64 21.48 1.22
C LEU A 24 19.69 22.15 0.22
N THR A 25 20.29 22.72 -0.82
CA THR A 25 19.70 23.34 -2.02
C THR A 25 19.29 24.81 -1.92
N GLY A 26 20.32 25.67 -1.92
CA GLY A 26 20.30 26.82 -2.82
C GLY A 26 20.50 26.33 -4.25
N GLY A 27 19.77 26.92 -5.20
CA GLY A 27 19.86 26.56 -6.61
C GLY A 27 18.69 27.10 -7.43
N THR A 28 18.65 28.42 -7.64
CA THR A 28 17.82 29.03 -8.69
C THR A 28 18.48 28.75 -10.04
N GLY A 29 17.89 27.85 -10.83
CA GLY A 29 18.29 27.57 -12.21
C GLY A 29 17.04 27.30 -13.03
N GLY A 30 16.63 28.29 -13.82
CA GLY A 30 15.57 28.13 -14.82
C GLY A 30 16.01 27.19 -15.93
N GLY A 31 15.11 26.30 -16.34
CA GLY A 31 15.28 25.41 -17.48
C GLY A 31 13.90 25.02 -17.99
N GLY A 32 13.62 25.38 -19.24
CA GLY A 32 12.29 25.33 -19.85
C GLY A 32 11.64 23.94 -19.80
N SER A 33 10.34 23.95 -19.54
CA SER A 33 9.47 22.78 -19.72
C SER A 33 9.30 22.49 -21.21
N SER A 34 10.22 21.74 -21.78
CA SER A 34 9.90 20.89 -22.93
C SER A 34 9.11 19.70 -22.39
N SER A 35 7.80 19.70 -22.61
CA SER A 35 6.94 18.55 -22.43
C SER A 35 7.37 17.45 -23.42
N SER A 36 8.38 16.67 -23.04
CA SER A 36 8.64 15.39 -23.67
C SER A 36 7.43 14.51 -23.36
N SER A 37 6.64 14.21 -24.38
CA SER A 37 5.71 13.09 -24.34
C SER A 37 6.55 11.83 -24.20
N SER A 38 6.90 11.47 -22.97
CA SER A 38 7.60 10.21 -22.68
C SER A 38 6.67 9.08 -23.08
N THR A 39 7.04 8.38 -24.16
CA THR A 39 6.36 7.15 -24.57
C THR A 39 6.40 6.16 -23.40
N ALA A 40 5.24 5.59 -23.04
CA ALA A 40 5.16 4.56 -22.02
C ALA A 40 6.15 3.44 -22.31
N GLY A 41 6.89 3.02 -21.28
CA GLY A 41 7.90 1.97 -21.39
C GLY A 41 9.27 2.41 -21.89
N ALA A 42 9.48 3.69 -22.22
CA ALA A 42 10.82 4.21 -22.52
C ALA A 42 11.75 4.16 -21.30
N ASP A 43 11.21 4.41 -20.11
CA ASP A 43 11.85 4.16 -18.82
C ASP A 43 10.82 3.54 -17.85
N PRO A 44 10.71 2.21 -17.83
CA PRO A 44 9.74 1.52 -16.97
C PRO A 44 9.92 1.86 -15.48
N LYS A 45 11.14 2.17 -15.02
CA LYS A 45 11.38 2.56 -13.62
C LYS A 45 10.79 3.93 -13.33
N ALA A 46 11.01 4.89 -14.21
CA ALA A 46 10.45 6.23 -14.08
C ALA A 46 8.92 6.21 -14.16
N ASP A 47 8.35 5.39 -15.05
CA ASP A 47 6.90 5.21 -15.17
C ASP A 47 6.27 4.68 -13.87
N ILE A 48 6.86 3.61 -13.30
CA ILE A 48 6.43 3.03 -12.03
C ILE A 48 6.51 4.07 -10.89
N SER A 49 7.62 4.80 -10.82
CA SER A 49 7.84 5.82 -9.78
C SER A 49 6.85 6.99 -9.93
N SER A 50 6.55 7.39 -11.17
CA SER A 50 5.55 8.42 -11.49
C SER A 50 4.15 8.00 -11.05
N ALA A 51 3.75 6.76 -11.34
CA ALA A 51 2.47 6.21 -10.91
C ALA A 51 2.36 6.15 -9.38
N ALA A 52 3.44 5.74 -8.70
CA ALA A 52 3.52 5.70 -7.24
C ALA A 52 3.37 7.09 -6.61
N ASN A 53 4.09 8.10 -7.13
CA ASN A 53 4.00 9.48 -6.66
C ASN A 53 2.58 10.04 -6.81
N LYS A 54 1.92 9.78 -7.95
CA LYS A 54 0.52 10.16 -8.17
C LYS A 54 -0.41 9.47 -7.17
N PHE A 55 -0.18 8.18 -6.89
CA PHE A 55 -0.97 7.43 -5.92
C PHE A 55 -0.81 7.96 -4.48
N ILE A 56 0.41 8.31 -4.07
CA ILE A 56 0.66 8.95 -2.77
C ILE A 56 0.00 10.33 -2.69
N ALA A 57 -0.17 11.06 -3.80
CA ALA A 57 -0.87 12.34 -3.79
C ALA A 57 -2.40 12.25 -3.69
N LEU A 58 -3.00 11.05 -3.76
CA LEU A 58 -4.45 10.88 -3.69
C LEU A 58 -5.04 11.33 -2.35
N GLN A 59 -6.17 12.02 -2.43
CA GLN A 59 -6.96 12.40 -1.25
C GLN A 59 -7.74 11.22 -0.67
N SER A 60 -8.11 10.25 -1.48
CA SER A 60 -8.80 9.04 -1.04
C SER A 60 -8.67 7.90 -2.04
N PHE A 61 -8.81 6.67 -1.57
CA PHE A 61 -9.00 5.48 -2.40
C PHE A 61 -9.62 4.35 -1.59
N SER A 62 -10.16 3.36 -2.29
CA SER A 62 -10.48 2.04 -1.76
C SER A 62 -9.63 0.98 -2.44
N ALA A 63 -9.13 0.01 -1.69
CA ALA A 63 -8.29 -1.07 -2.18
C ALA A 63 -8.84 -2.42 -1.69
N LYS A 64 -9.24 -3.28 -2.64
CA LYS A 64 -9.66 -4.66 -2.33
C LYS A 64 -8.49 -5.59 -2.52
N MET A 65 -8.19 -6.38 -1.50
CA MET A 65 -7.03 -7.25 -1.40
C MET A 65 -7.50 -8.70 -1.27
N GLU A 66 -6.94 -9.55 -2.13
CA GLU A 66 -7.18 -11.00 -2.12
C GLU A 66 -5.84 -11.73 -2.17
N GLY A 67 -5.51 -12.38 -1.06
CA GLY A 67 -4.27 -13.11 -0.86
C GLY A 67 -4.54 -14.61 -0.73
N MET A 68 -3.76 -15.41 -1.47
CA MET A 68 -3.83 -16.87 -1.45
C MET A 68 -2.55 -17.47 -0.89
N GLY A 69 -2.67 -18.59 -0.17
CA GLY A 69 -1.53 -19.31 0.42
C GLY A 69 -1.96 -20.35 1.43
N GLN A 70 -1.14 -20.58 2.47
CA GLN A 70 -1.55 -21.37 3.63
C GLN A 70 -2.66 -20.67 4.42
N THR A 71 -2.61 -19.34 4.43
CA THR A 71 -3.63 -18.49 5.02
C THR A 71 -4.21 -17.61 3.93
N GLU A 72 -5.51 -17.76 3.68
CA GLU A 72 -6.25 -16.84 2.82
C GLU A 72 -6.44 -15.50 3.56
N ILE A 73 -6.30 -14.40 2.81
CA ILE A 73 -6.53 -13.05 3.29
C ILE A 73 -7.48 -12.38 2.32
N LYS A 74 -8.67 -11.98 2.78
CA LYS A 74 -9.57 -11.12 2.02
C LYS A 74 -9.83 -9.88 2.83
N SER A 75 -9.41 -8.73 2.34
CA SER A 75 -9.59 -7.46 3.05
C SER A 75 -9.88 -6.31 2.10
N GLN A 76 -10.51 -5.27 2.64
CA GLN A 76 -10.63 -3.97 2.00
C GLN A 76 -9.93 -2.93 2.86
N VAL A 77 -9.19 -2.04 2.23
CA VAL A 77 -8.54 -0.90 2.86
C VAL A 77 -9.06 0.36 2.18
N ASP A 78 -9.73 1.19 2.97
CA ASP A 78 -10.14 2.52 2.56
C ASP A 78 -9.20 3.55 3.19
N TYR A 79 -8.88 4.60 2.44
CA TYR A 79 -8.03 5.70 2.89
C TYR A 79 -8.70 7.04 2.60
N VAL A 80 -8.57 7.96 3.55
CA VAL A 80 -8.85 9.39 3.36
C VAL A 80 -7.68 10.18 3.97
N ALA A 81 -7.10 11.07 3.18
CA ALA A 81 -6.02 11.93 3.59
C ALA A 81 -6.44 12.84 4.76
N PRO A 82 -5.50 13.23 5.64
CA PRO A 82 -4.10 12.81 5.62
C PRO A 82 -3.85 11.43 6.24
N ASP A 83 -4.70 10.98 7.16
CA ASP A 83 -4.35 9.98 8.18
C ASP A 83 -5.52 9.06 8.58
N ARG A 84 -6.54 8.91 7.73
CA ARG A 84 -7.69 8.05 8.02
C ARG A 84 -7.61 6.75 7.22
N PHE A 85 -7.74 5.63 7.92
CA PHE A 85 -7.79 4.30 7.32
C PHE A 85 -8.94 3.49 7.92
N HIS A 86 -9.63 2.72 7.07
CA HIS A 86 -10.57 1.70 7.51
C HIS A 86 -10.20 0.39 6.85
N VAL A 87 -9.83 -0.59 7.66
CA VAL A 87 -9.48 -1.93 7.24
C VAL A 87 -10.62 -2.86 7.62
N THR A 88 -11.21 -3.53 6.64
CA THR A 88 -12.24 -4.54 6.84
C THR A 88 -11.70 -5.90 6.40
N TYR A 89 -11.66 -6.88 7.29
CA TYR A 89 -11.31 -8.26 6.95
C TYR A 89 -12.55 -9.04 6.55
N LEU A 90 -12.72 -9.20 5.23
CA LEU A 90 -13.88 -9.81 4.58
C LEU A 90 -13.89 -11.33 4.68
N GLY A 91 -12.73 -11.97 4.85
CA GLY A 91 -12.63 -13.43 4.90
C GLY A 91 -11.21 -13.91 5.24
N GLY A 92 -11.08 -15.22 5.44
CA GLY A 92 -9.81 -15.85 5.82
C GLY A 92 -9.42 -15.55 7.28
N THR A 93 -8.12 -15.42 7.54
CA THR A 93 -7.66 -15.08 8.90
C THR A 93 -8.03 -13.65 9.25
N GLY A 94 -8.74 -13.48 10.37
CA GLY A 94 -9.22 -12.18 10.83
C GLY A 94 -10.62 -11.81 10.33
N ALA A 95 -11.33 -12.72 9.64
CA ALA A 95 -12.69 -12.46 9.17
C ALA A 95 -13.60 -11.89 10.27
N GLY A 96 -14.34 -10.82 9.93
CA GLY A 96 -15.25 -10.13 10.86
C GLY A 96 -14.56 -9.15 11.81
N ILE A 97 -13.25 -8.95 11.69
CA ILE A 97 -12.53 -7.84 12.32
C ILE A 97 -12.60 -6.62 11.42
N GLU A 98 -12.85 -5.46 12.03
CA GLU A 98 -12.67 -4.16 11.38
C GLU A 98 -11.74 -3.29 12.22
N MET A 99 -10.97 -2.43 11.56
CA MET A 99 -10.11 -1.46 12.23
C MET A 99 -10.29 -0.09 11.59
N ILE A 100 -10.47 0.94 12.41
CA ILE A 100 -10.48 2.33 11.98
C ILE A 100 -9.31 3.04 12.65
N MET A 101 -8.49 3.71 11.86
CA MET A 101 -7.41 4.57 12.32
C MET A 101 -7.70 6.00 11.89
N ILE A 102 -7.63 6.94 12.83
CA ILE A 102 -7.81 8.38 12.57
C ILE A 102 -6.74 9.10 13.38
N GLY A 103 -5.70 9.61 12.71
CA GLY A 103 -4.55 10.22 13.37
C GLY A 103 -3.88 9.24 14.33
N ASP A 104 -3.87 9.55 15.63
CA ASP A 104 -3.31 8.70 16.67
C ASP A 104 -4.31 7.68 17.25
N GLN A 105 -5.57 7.76 16.86
CA GLN A 105 -6.65 6.94 17.44
C GLN A 105 -6.86 5.66 16.63
N MET A 106 -6.99 4.55 17.35
CA MET A 106 -7.34 3.25 16.77
C MET A 106 -8.61 2.71 17.40
N TYR A 107 -9.53 2.28 16.56
CA TYR A 107 -10.75 1.58 16.92
C TYR A 107 -10.73 0.21 16.29
N MET A 108 -11.18 -0.80 17.02
CA MET A 108 -11.28 -2.17 16.53
C MET A 108 -12.68 -2.68 16.78
N LYS A 109 -13.28 -3.31 15.77
CA LYS A 109 -14.52 -4.05 15.89
C LYS A 109 -14.19 -5.53 15.95
N SER A 110 -14.63 -6.18 17.02
CA SER A 110 -14.55 -7.63 17.16
C SER A 110 -15.79 -8.11 17.91
N GLY A 111 -16.37 -9.24 17.49
CA GLY A 111 -17.64 -9.72 18.06
C GLY A 111 -18.79 -8.70 17.92
N GLY A 112 -18.77 -7.88 16.86
CA GLY A 112 -19.79 -6.88 16.57
C GLY A 112 -19.72 -5.58 17.41
N LYS A 113 -18.77 -5.47 18.34
CA LYS A 113 -18.62 -4.28 19.20
C LYS A 113 -17.35 -3.52 18.85
N TRP A 114 -17.48 -2.19 18.77
CA TRP A 114 -16.35 -1.29 18.65
C TRP A 114 -15.72 -1.04 20.02
N THR A 115 -14.40 -1.15 20.09
CA THR A 115 -13.62 -0.73 21.25
C THR A 115 -12.50 0.19 20.79
N LYS A 116 -12.19 1.20 21.60
CA LYS A 116 -10.99 2.02 21.39
C LYS A 116 -9.78 1.20 21.85
N SER A 117 -8.82 0.99 20.96
CA SER A 117 -7.62 0.20 21.24
C SER A 117 -6.53 1.09 21.83
N PRO A 118 -5.84 0.68 22.91
CA PRO A 118 -4.65 1.37 23.40
C PRO A 118 -3.47 1.06 22.47
N GLY A 119 -3.31 1.85 21.42
CA GLY A 119 -2.20 1.77 20.47
C GLY A 119 -2.21 2.95 19.51
N THR A 120 -1.03 3.37 19.04
CA THR A 120 -0.90 4.44 18.03
C THR A 120 -1.01 3.84 16.63
N ALA A 121 -1.80 4.45 15.75
CA ALA A 121 -1.95 4.01 14.36
C ALA A 121 -0.63 3.91 13.58
N GLY A 122 0.40 4.66 13.99
CA GLY A 122 1.72 4.70 13.33
C GLY A 122 2.51 3.39 13.29
N SER A 123 2.04 2.31 13.92
CA SER A 123 2.71 1.00 13.90
C SER A 123 2.18 0.02 12.84
N ILE A 124 1.13 0.37 12.08
CA ILE A 124 0.55 -0.52 11.06
C ILE A 124 1.06 -0.09 9.69
N PRO A 125 1.91 -0.90 9.02
CA PRO A 125 2.33 -0.63 7.65
C PRO A 125 1.10 -0.51 6.77
N THR A 126 1.00 0.61 6.05
CA THR A 126 -0.12 0.87 5.17
C THR A 126 0.21 0.39 3.77
N LEU A 127 -0.81 0.07 2.98
CA LEU A 127 -0.63 -0.23 1.56
C LEU A 127 0.12 0.89 0.82
N ARG A 128 -0.06 2.14 1.26
CA ARG A 128 0.59 3.33 0.69
C ARG A 128 2.10 3.30 0.91
N ASP A 129 2.60 2.67 1.97
CA ASP A 129 4.03 2.63 2.28
C ASP A 129 4.83 1.94 1.16
N SER A 130 4.21 1.01 0.43
CA SER A 130 4.81 0.32 -0.72
C SER A 130 5.08 1.24 -1.93
N PHE A 131 4.46 2.43 -1.95
CA PHE A 131 4.62 3.43 -3.01
C PHE A 131 5.48 4.63 -2.57
N THR A 132 6.03 4.61 -1.36
CA THR A 132 7.00 5.61 -0.92
C THR A 132 8.36 5.37 -1.57
N GLU A 133 9.25 6.36 -1.49
CA GLU A 133 10.64 6.22 -1.98
C GLU A 133 11.33 5.00 -1.34
N GLU A 134 11.16 4.78 -0.03
CA GLU A 134 11.73 3.63 0.65
C GLU A 134 11.11 2.32 0.17
N GLY A 135 9.79 2.28 -0.07
CA GLY A 135 9.10 1.11 -0.62
C GLY A 135 9.54 0.72 -2.04
N LEU A 136 9.99 1.70 -2.83
CA LEU A 136 10.47 1.51 -4.20
C LEU A 136 11.99 1.33 -4.30
N LYS A 137 12.73 1.51 -3.20
CA LYS A 137 14.20 1.49 -3.20
C LYS A 137 14.79 0.15 -3.63
N SER A 138 14.15 -0.96 -3.26
CA SER A 138 14.54 -2.32 -3.66
C SER A 138 13.97 -2.79 -5.00
N LEU A 139 13.26 -1.90 -5.72
CA LEU A 139 12.73 -2.20 -7.04
C LEU A 139 13.87 -2.52 -8.02
N SER A 140 13.76 -3.66 -8.70
CA SER A 140 14.72 -4.15 -9.67
C SER A 140 14.05 -4.81 -10.86
N GLU A 141 14.79 -4.92 -11.97
CA GLU A 141 14.32 -5.49 -13.25
C GLU A 141 12.98 -4.93 -13.76
N PRO A 142 12.76 -3.58 -13.77
CA PRO A 142 11.51 -3.03 -14.27
C PRO A 142 11.40 -3.23 -15.78
N LYS A 143 10.22 -3.67 -16.22
CA LYS A 143 9.89 -3.96 -17.60
C LYS A 143 8.51 -3.41 -17.93
N PHE A 144 8.37 -2.93 -19.15
CA PHE A 144 7.08 -2.65 -19.75
C PHE A 144 6.61 -3.91 -20.48
N ASP A 145 5.49 -4.47 -20.03
CA ASP A 145 4.93 -5.72 -20.55
C ASP A 145 3.90 -5.47 -21.66
N GLY A 146 3.59 -4.21 -21.95
CA GLY A 146 2.64 -3.81 -22.99
C GLY A 146 1.37 -3.19 -22.41
N GLU A 147 0.25 -3.46 -23.09
CA GLU A 147 -1.03 -2.82 -22.81
C GLU A 147 -2.10 -3.88 -22.55
N GLU A 148 -2.93 -3.64 -21.54
CA GLU A 148 -4.07 -4.50 -21.19
C GLU A 148 -5.26 -3.63 -20.76
N THR A 149 -6.35 -4.27 -20.35
CA THR A 149 -7.51 -3.60 -19.75
C THR A 149 -7.78 -4.11 -18.34
N VAL A 150 -8.13 -3.20 -17.43
CA VAL A 150 -8.64 -3.53 -16.08
C VAL A 150 -10.07 -2.99 -15.99
N ASP A 151 -11.05 -3.87 -15.79
CA ASP A 151 -12.48 -3.52 -15.76
C ASP A 151 -12.93 -2.64 -16.95
N GLY A 152 -12.45 -3.00 -18.15
CA GLY A 152 -12.74 -2.28 -19.39
C GLY A 152 -11.96 -0.97 -19.59
N LYS A 153 -11.15 -0.53 -18.63
CA LYS A 153 -10.32 0.69 -18.74
C LYS A 153 -8.92 0.34 -19.24
N PRO A 154 -8.35 1.10 -20.20
CA PRO A 154 -7.04 0.81 -20.77
C PRO A 154 -5.91 1.09 -19.76
N ALA A 155 -4.94 0.18 -19.70
CA ALA A 155 -3.79 0.26 -18.80
C ALA A 155 -2.47 -0.08 -19.50
N TYR A 156 -1.39 0.54 -19.04
CA TYR A 156 -0.02 0.11 -19.26
C TYR A 156 0.35 -0.92 -18.20
N VAL A 157 1.02 -1.99 -18.62
CA VAL A 157 1.40 -3.10 -17.74
C VAL A 157 2.91 -3.07 -17.52
N TYR A 158 3.30 -3.16 -16.26
CA TYR A 158 4.70 -3.21 -15.85
C TYR A 158 4.96 -4.41 -14.97
N SER A 159 6.10 -5.07 -15.14
CA SER A 159 6.60 -6.07 -14.21
C SER A 159 7.91 -5.64 -13.58
N PHE A 160 8.13 -6.03 -12.32
CA PHE A 160 9.36 -5.76 -11.58
C PHE A 160 9.52 -6.72 -10.41
N LYS A 161 10.73 -6.80 -9.87
CA LYS A 161 11.02 -7.49 -8.61
C LYS A 161 11.16 -6.48 -7.49
N ASN A 162 10.76 -6.87 -6.29
CA ASN A 162 10.95 -6.04 -5.10
C ASN A 162 11.14 -6.94 -3.86
N LYS A 163 11.42 -6.32 -2.71
CA LYS A 163 11.60 -6.99 -1.42
C LYS A 163 10.68 -6.39 -0.39
N THR A 164 10.23 -7.21 0.56
CA THR A 164 9.46 -6.68 1.69
C THR A 164 10.37 -5.79 2.55
N PRO A 165 9.92 -4.58 2.97
CA PRO A 165 10.74 -3.68 3.79
C PRO A 165 11.23 -4.32 5.09
N LYS A 166 10.47 -5.28 5.61
CA LYS A 166 10.84 -6.11 6.77
C LYS A 166 11.14 -7.53 6.29
N GLY A 167 12.34 -8.02 6.60
CA GLY A 167 12.76 -9.40 6.33
C GLY A 167 13.37 -9.67 4.95
N ASP A 168 13.44 -8.66 4.08
CA ASP A 168 14.07 -8.73 2.75
C ASP A 168 13.58 -9.89 1.86
N PHE A 169 12.32 -10.30 2.03
CA PHE A 169 11.73 -11.39 1.28
C PHE A 169 11.41 -10.93 -0.14
N GLY A 170 11.96 -11.64 -1.13
CA GLY A 170 11.74 -11.37 -2.55
C GLY A 170 10.30 -11.65 -2.98
N PHE A 171 9.79 -10.76 -3.84
CA PHE A 171 8.54 -10.97 -4.56
C PHE A 171 8.62 -10.38 -5.96
N ASN A 172 7.83 -10.96 -6.87
CA ASN A 172 7.62 -10.44 -8.21
C ASN A 172 6.31 -9.67 -8.23
N CYS A 173 6.26 -8.56 -8.95
CA CYS A 173 5.11 -7.69 -9.04
C CYS A 173 4.75 -7.46 -10.50
N LYS A 174 3.45 -7.45 -10.79
CA LYS A 174 2.86 -6.89 -12.00
C LYS A 174 1.91 -5.77 -11.59
N MET A 175 2.05 -4.61 -12.20
CA MET A 175 1.26 -3.41 -11.94
C MET A 175 0.61 -2.91 -13.22
N TRP A 176 -0.69 -2.66 -13.15
CA TRP A 176 -1.48 -2.05 -14.22
C TRP A 176 -1.69 -0.58 -13.88
N VAL A 177 -1.19 0.31 -14.71
CA VAL A 177 -1.30 1.77 -14.56
C VAL A 177 -2.30 2.28 -15.59
N GLY A 178 -3.38 2.93 -15.16
CA GLY A 178 -4.40 3.46 -16.07
C GLY A 178 -3.80 4.48 -17.02
N LYS A 179 -4.03 4.34 -18.34
CA LYS A 179 -3.41 5.24 -19.33
C LYS A 179 -3.84 6.70 -19.18
N GLN A 180 -5.07 6.91 -18.73
CA GLN A 180 -5.67 8.24 -18.58
C GLN A 180 -5.34 8.86 -17.23
N SER A 181 -5.47 8.09 -16.14
CA SER A 181 -5.21 8.58 -14.78
C SER A 181 -3.72 8.61 -14.44
N GLY A 182 -2.93 7.72 -15.02
CA GLY A 182 -1.56 7.44 -14.60
C GLY A 182 -1.48 6.85 -13.19
N LEU A 183 -2.58 6.29 -12.67
CA LEU A 183 -2.66 5.69 -11.33
C LEU A 183 -2.62 4.17 -11.40
N PRO A 184 -2.04 3.49 -10.39
CA PRO A 184 -2.20 2.06 -10.22
C PRO A 184 -3.69 1.68 -10.12
N MET A 185 -4.12 0.75 -10.97
CA MET A 185 -5.48 0.20 -11.00
C MET A 185 -5.52 -1.19 -10.37
N LYS A 186 -4.47 -1.98 -10.63
CA LYS A 186 -4.33 -3.33 -10.14
C LYS A 186 -2.86 -3.62 -9.86
N ILE A 187 -2.62 -4.41 -8.82
CA ILE A 187 -1.33 -5.02 -8.53
C ILE A 187 -1.54 -6.52 -8.35
N TYR A 188 -0.62 -7.30 -8.88
CA TYR A 188 -0.50 -8.72 -8.62
C TYR A 188 0.92 -9.02 -8.16
N ALA A 189 1.07 -9.52 -6.94
CA ALA A 189 2.35 -9.91 -6.39
C ALA A 189 2.42 -11.43 -6.18
N THR A 190 3.56 -12.03 -6.47
CA THR A 190 3.89 -13.42 -6.11
C THR A 190 5.10 -13.44 -5.20
N TYR A 191 5.02 -14.18 -4.10
CA TYR A 191 6.04 -14.22 -3.07
C TYR A 191 6.85 -15.51 -3.20
N ASP A 192 8.17 -15.39 -3.14
CA ASP A 192 9.08 -16.53 -3.30
C ASP A 192 9.08 -17.44 -2.06
N ASN A 193 8.68 -16.90 -0.91
CA ASN A 193 8.64 -17.58 0.38
C ASN A 193 7.46 -17.09 1.24
N GLY A 194 7.36 -17.64 2.45
CA GLY A 194 6.29 -17.31 3.40
C GLY A 194 4.98 -18.07 3.18
N VAL A 195 4.01 -17.76 4.04
CA VAL A 195 2.69 -18.39 4.09
C VAL A 195 1.76 -17.87 2.99
N LEU A 196 1.98 -16.65 2.52
CA LEU A 196 1.27 -16.02 1.41
C LEU A 196 2.02 -16.36 0.11
N LYS A 197 1.30 -16.81 -0.92
CA LYS A 197 1.86 -17.17 -2.23
C LYS A 197 1.64 -16.09 -3.27
N ASN A 198 0.47 -15.48 -3.25
CA ASN A 198 0.19 -14.33 -4.09
C ASN A 198 -0.78 -13.37 -3.40
N MET A 199 -0.82 -12.14 -3.92
CA MET A 199 -1.74 -11.09 -3.51
C MET A 199 -2.19 -10.33 -4.75
N THR A 200 -3.50 -10.18 -4.90
CA THR A 200 -4.10 -9.25 -5.85
C THR A 200 -4.64 -8.05 -5.10
N VAL A 201 -4.35 -6.85 -5.58
CA VAL A 201 -4.91 -5.60 -5.07
C VAL A 201 -5.58 -4.88 -6.23
N ASN A 202 -6.87 -4.57 -6.09
CA ASN A 202 -7.61 -3.74 -7.04
C ASN A 202 -7.94 -2.39 -6.38
N TYR A 203 -7.64 -1.31 -7.08
CA TYR A 203 -7.83 0.05 -6.59
C TYR A 203 -9.05 0.71 -7.24
N ASP A 204 -9.90 1.28 -6.39
CA ASP A 204 -10.90 2.26 -6.77
C ASP A 204 -10.42 3.64 -6.29
N THR A 205 -10.12 4.52 -7.24
CA THR A 205 -9.62 5.88 -7.00
C THR A 205 -10.64 6.95 -7.40
N GLU A 206 -11.83 6.52 -7.83
CA GLU A 206 -12.88 7.41 -8.36
C GLU A 206 -14.07 7.51 -7.41
N SER A 207 -14.39 6.43 -6.69
CA SER A 207 -15.47 6.43 -5.72
C SER A 207 -15.14 7.29 -4.50
N LYS A 208 -16.17 7.99 -3.99
CA LYS A 208 -16.06 8.75 -2.75
C LYS A 208 -15.87 7.81 -1.56
N VAL A 209 -14.88 8.10 -0.72
CA VAL A 209 -14.61 7.39 0.53
C VAL A 209 -14.76 8.35 1.70
N THR A 210 -15.38 7.88 2.79
CA THR A 210 -15.52 8.62 4.05
C THR A 210 -15.24 7.67 5.20
N ILE A 211 -14.47 8.13 6.19
CA ILE A 211 -14.09 7.34 7.37
C ILE A 211 -14.32 8.20 8.59
N GLU A 212 -15.20 7.77 9.48
CA GLU A 212 -15.50 8.47 10.74
C GLU A 212 -15.26 7.55 11.93
N ALA A 213 -15.09 8.14 13.11
CA ALA A 213 -15.04 7.37 14.35
C ALA A 213 -16.36 6.58 14.52
N PRO A 214 -16.31 5.36 15.06
CA PRO A 214 -17.52 4.58 15.27
C PRO A 214 -18.42 5.26 16.32
N ILE A 215 -19.74 5.20 16.09
CA ILE A 215 -20.74 5.62 17.08
C ILE A 215 -20.64 4.65 18.27
N GLN A 216 -20.51 5.21 19.48
CA GLN A 216 -20.42 4.45 20.73
C GLN A 216 -21.79 4.26 21.39
#